data_AF-A0A3M1P1R2-F1
#
_entry.id   AF-A0A3M1P1R2-F1
#
_cell.length_a   1.000
_cell.length_b   1.000
_cell.length_c   1.000
_cell.angle_alpha   90.00
_cell.angle_beta   90.00
_cell.angle_gamma   90.00
#
_symmetry.space_group_name_H-M   'P 1'
#
loop_
_entity.id
_entity.type
_entity.pdbx_description
1 polymer ?
#
loop_
_entity_poly.entity_id
_entity_poly.type
_entity_poly.pdbx_seq_one_letter_code
_entity_poly.pdbx_strand_id
1 'polypeptide(L)'
;MWKAWVNFVLGLWLILSGIITTLGVQANYIIVGIVVAVLGFWTGKIWQGIVTGILGIWLFLSGLISTLMAPINMLIVGVIVAGLSLWEALQRPHTPAPQH
;
A
#
# COMPACT_ATOMS: atom_id res chain seq x y z
N MET A 1 9.27 -3.06 10.88
CA MET A 1 8.12 -2.86 11.78
C MET A 1 7.42 -1.53 11.54
N TRP A 2 7.98 -0.37 11.91
CA TRP A 2 7.25 0.91 11.76
C TRP A 2 6.80 1.20 10.31
N LYS A 3 7.65 0.87 9.32
CA LYS A 3 7.32 1.03 7.89
C LYS A 3 6.10 0.19 7.45
N ALA A 4 6.00 -1.06 7.94
CA ALA A 4 4.87 -1.93 7.68
C ALA A 4 3.57 -1.37 8.28
N TRP A 5 3.64 -0.78 9.48
CA TRP A 5 2.50 -0.08 10.09
C TRP A 5 2.07 1.15 9.30
N VAL A 6 3.02 1.93 8.77
CA VAL A 6 2.69 3.06 7.89
C VAL A 6 1.98 2.58 6.62
N ASN A 7 2.51 1.54 5.96
CA ASN A 7 1.86 0.97 4.77
C ASN A 7 0.48 0.37 5.09
N PHE A 8 0.31 -0.22 6.26
CA PHE A 8 -0.99 -0.70 6.72
C PHE A 8 -2.01 0.43 6.85
N VAL A 9 -1.64 1.55 7.49
CA VAL A 9 -2.50 2.74 7.60
C VAL A 9 -2.82 3.33 6.22
N LEU A 10 -1.85 3.35 5.30
CA LEU A 10 -2.08 3.77 3.92
C LEU A 10 -3.07 2.84 3.19
N GLY A 11 -2.96 1.52 3.41
CA GLY A 11 -3.92 0.55 2.89
C GLY A 11 -5.34 0.79 3.41
N LEU A 12 -5.49 1.06 4.71
CA LEU A 12 -6.79 1.43 5.31
C LEU A 12 -7.34 2.73 4.71
N TRP A 13 -6.48 3.73 4.52
CA TRP A 13 -6.88 4.99 3.91
C TRP A 13 -7.35 4.81 2.46
N LEU A 14 -6.71 3.94 1.69
CA LEU A 14 -7.13 3.59 0.33
C LEU A 14 -8.50 2.89 0.31
N ILE A 15 -8.75 2.00 1.28
CA ILE A 15 -10.07 1.36 1.45
C ILE A 15 -11.13 2.43 1.70
N LEU A 16 -10.89 3.34 2.66
CA LEU A 16 -11.82 4.43 2.95
C LEU A 16 -12.03 5.33 1.74
N SER A 17 -10.98 5.62 0.96
CA SER A 17 -11.07 6.45 -0.25
C SER A 17 -11.84 5.79 -1.39
N GLY A 18 -11.86 4.46 -1.44
CA GLY A 18 -12.69 3.72 -2.39
C GLY A 18 -14.18 3.67 -2.01
N ILE A 19 -14.52 3.87 -0.73
CA ILE A 19 -15.91 3.95 -0.24
C ILE A 19 -16.42 5.40 -0.32
N ILE A 20 -15.60 6.36 0.10
CA ILE A 20 -15.92 7.78 0.13
C ILE A 20 -15.55 8.38 -1.23
N THR A 21 -16.52 8.43 -2.14
CA THR A 21 -16.31 8.84 -3.55
C THR A 21 -15.73 10.25 -3.71
N THR A 22 -15.95 11.16 -2.76
CA THR A 22 -15.34 12.50 -2.76
C THR A 22 -13.81 12.47 -2.60
N LEU A 23 -13.24 11.36 -2.12
CA LEU A 23 -11.80 11.15 -2.02
C LEU A 23 -11.20 10.50 -3.28
N GLY A 24 -12.03 10.01 -4.20
CA GLY A 24 -11.59 9.41 -5.48
C GLY A 24 -11.16 10.41 -6.54
N VAL A 25 -10.54 11.52 -6.15
CA VAL A 25 -10.10 12.59 -7.07
C VAL A 25 -8.69 12.32 -7.61
N GLN A 26 -8.40 12.88 -8.79
CA GLN A 26 -7.16 12.64 -9.52
C GLN A 26 -5.90 12.87 -8.67
N ALA A 27 -5.89 13.98 -7.92
CA ALA A 27 -4.77 14.33 -7.04
C ALA A 27 -4.48 13.24 -6.01
N ASN A 28 -5.53 12.60 -5.46
CA ASN A 28 -5.38 11.56 -4.46
C ASN A 28 -4.79 10.27 -5.04
N TYR A 29 -5.21 9.88 -6.25
CA TYR A 29 -4.59 8.74 -6.96
C TYR A 29 -3.09 8.97 -7.20
N ILE A 30 -2.73 10.16 -7.66
CA ILE A 30 -1.33 10.51 -7.97
C ILE A 30 -0.49 10.54 -6.68
N ILE A 31 -0.90 11.34 -5.70
CA ILE A 31 -0.13 11.57 -4.47
C ILE A 31 0.00 10.26 -3.69
N VAL A 32 -1.10 9.56 -3.46
CA VAL A 32 -1.07 8.32 -2.66
C VAL A 32 -0.41 7.19 -3.44
N GLY A 33 -0.60 7.12 -4.76
CA GLY A 33 0.13 6.18 -5.62
C GLY A 33 1.64 6.33 -5.49
N ILE A 34 2.15 7.57 -5.54
CA ILE A 34 3.59 7.85 -5.33
C ILE A 34 4.04 7.45 -3.94
N VAL A 35 3.30 7.83 -2.89
CA VAL A 35 3.66 7.52 -1.50
C VAL A 35 3.71 6.01 -1.27
N VAL A 36 2.70 5.27 -1.73
CA VAL A 36 2.63 3.81 -1.62
C VAL A 36 3.73 3.15 -2.45
N ALA A 37 4.04 3.66 -3.65
CA ALA A 37 5.11 3.14 -4.47
C ALA A 37 6.46 3.27 -3.76
N VAL A 38 6.80 4.49 -3.31
CA VAL A 38 8.06 4.79 -2.64
C VAL A 38 8.21 3.98 -1.36
N LEU A 39 7.19 3.95 -0.51
CA LEU A 39 7.26 3.22 0.75
C LEU A 39 7.29 1.70 0.54
N GLY A 40 6.55 1.19 -0.44
CA GLY A 40 6.58 -0.23 -0.82
C GLY A 40 7.96 -0.67 -1.30
N PHE A 41 8.57 0.04 -2.25
CA PHE A 41 9.93 -0.30 -2.69
C PHE A 41 10.99 -0.07 -1.60
N TRP A 42 10.79 0.90 -0.72
CA TRP A 42 11.67 1.10 0.43
C TRP A 42 11.55 -0.02 1.49
N THR A 43 10.42 -0.71 1.57
CA THR A 43 10.26 -1.94 2.37
C THR A 43 10.57 -3.22 1.59
N GLY A 44 10.88 -3.12 0.30
CA GLY A 44 11.01 -4.22 -0.68
C GLY A 44 12.12 -5.25 -0.44
N LYS A 45 12.72 -5.30 0.76
CA LYS A 45 13.58 -6.42 1.16
C LYS A 45 12.81 -7.75 1.24
N ILE A 46 11.48 -7.69 1.24
CA ILE A 46 10.56 -8.82 1.22
C ILE A 46 9.55 -8.60 0.09
N TRP A 47 9.05 -9.69 -0.52
CA TRP A 47 8.19 -9.65 -1.70
C TRP A 47 6.91 -8.83 -1.49
N GLN A 48 6.40 -8.74 -0.25
CA GLN A 48 5.23 -7.91 0.11
C GLN A 48 5.46 -6.43 -0.19
N GLY A 49 6.66 -5.91 0.08
CA GLY A 49 7.03 -4.53 -0.22
C GLY A 49 7.09 -4.28 -1.73
N ILE A 50 7.63 -5.24 -2.50
CA ILE A 50 7.68 -5.15 -3.97
C ILE A 50 6.27 -5.09 -4.56
N VAL A 51 5.35 -5.97 -4.12
CA VAL A 51 3.95 -5.95 -4.57
C VAL A 51 3.27 -4.63 -4.19
N THR A 52 3.47 -4.15 -2.96
CA THR A 52 2.96 -2.85 -2.51
C THR A 52 3.48 -1.71 -3.39
N GLY A 53 4.76 -1.74 -3.74
CA GLY A 53 5.40 -0.77 -4.63
C GLY A 53 4.76 -0.74 -6.03
N ILE A 54 4.57 -1.91 -6.64
CA ILE A 54 3.93 -2.07 -7.96
C ILE A 54 2.49 -1.55 -7.94
N LEU A 55 1.73 -1.85 -6.89
CA LEU A 55 0.35 -1.35 -6.75
C LEU A 55 0.31 0.18 -6.57
N GLY A 56 1.31 0.76 -5.91
CA GLY A 56 1.49 2.22 -5.87
C GLY A 56 1.73 2.82 -7.25
N ILE A 57 2.59 2.20 -8.07
CA ILE A 57 2.81 2.63 -9.47
C ILE A 57 1.49 2.54 -10.25
N TRP A 58 0.74 1.46 -10.09
CA TRP A 58 -0.55 1.30 -10.75
C TRP A 58 -1.55 2.42 -10.37
N LEU A 59 -1.64 2.78 -9.09
CA LEU A 59 -2.47 3.89 -8.63
C LEU A 59 -2.03 5.23 -9.21
N PHE A 60 -0.72 5.47 -9.25
CA PHE A 60 -0.16 6.67 -9.86
C PHE A 60 -0.55 6.77 -11.34
N LEU A 61 -0.36 5.69 -12.11
CA LEU A 61 -0.77 5.63 -13.52
C LEU A 61 -2.29 5.80 -13.69
N SER A 62 -3.08 5.25 -12.77
CA SER A 62 -4.54 5.43 -12.75
C SER A 62 -4.92 6.90 -12.56
N GLY A 63 -4.14 7.67 -11.80
CA GLY A 63 -4.34 9.12 -11.68
C GLY A 63 -3.97 9.91 -12.94
N LEU A 64 -3.13 9.37 -13.82
CA LEU A 64 -2.79 10.02 -15.11
C LEU A 64 -3.80 9.68 -16.20
N ILE A 65 -4.45 8.52 -16.11
CA ILE A 65 -5.37 7.99 -17.12
C ILE A 65 -6.78 7.94 -16.51
N SER A 66 -7.60 8.94 -16.85
CA SER A 66 -8.94 9.12 -16.27
C SER A 66 -9.85 7.90 -16.41
N THR A 67 -9.71 7.09 -17.46
CA THR A 67 -10.49 5.86 -17.67
C THR A 67 -10.15 4.74 -16.68
N LEU A 68 -9.00 4.82 -16.00
CA LEU A 68 -8.58 3.88 -14.96
C LEU A 68 -8.95 4.35 -13.54
N MET A 69 -9.48 5.57 -13.39
CA MET A 69 -9.92 6.12 -12.11
C MET A 69 -11.26 5.53 -11.68
N ALA A 70 -11.25 4.30 -11.19
CA ALA A 70 -12.41 3.64 -10.62
C ALA A 70 -12.24 3.49 -9.10
N PRO A 71 -13.26 3.82 -8.28
CA PRO A 71 -13.21 3.62 -6.82
C PRO A 71 -12.90 2.17 -6.41
N ILE A 72 -13.36 1.21 -7.23
CA ILE A 72 -13.05 -0.22 -7.04
C ILE A 72 -11.54 -0.52 -7.10
N ASN A 73 -10.77 0.24 -7.90
CA ASN A 73 -9.32 0.07 -7.98
C ASN A 73 -8.65 0.50 -6.67
N MET A 74 -9.12 1.59 -6.04
CA MET A 74 -8.65 2.01 -4.72
C MET A 74 -8.99 0.97 -3.64
N LEU A 75 -10.19 0.37 -3.69
CA LEU A 75 -10.57 -0.70 -2.77
C LEU A 75 -9.65 -1.91 -2.90
N ILE A 76 -9.46 -2.42 -4.11
CA ILE A 76 -8.63 -3.60 -4.37
C ILE A 76 -7.20 -3.35 -3.91
N VAL A 77 -6.61 -2.22 -4.31
CA VAL A 77 -5.25 -1.88 -3.90
C VAL A 77 -5.16 -1.70 -2.39
N GLY A 78 -6.12 -1.01 -1.78
CA GLY A 78 -6.16 -0.79 -0.33
C GLY A 78 -6.23 -2.09 0.47
N VAL A 79 -7.07 -3.05 0.07
CA VAL A 79 -7.17 -4.36 0.71
C VAL A 79 -5.86 -5.14 0.61
N ILE A 80 -5.25 -5.18 -0.58
CA ILE A 80 -3.99 -5.91 -0.77
C ILE A 80 -2.87 -5.27 0.05
N VAL A 81 -2.72 -3.94 -0.04
CA VAL A 81 -1.67 -3.21 0.69
C VAL A 81 -1.86 -3.36 2.20
N ALA A 82 -3.09 -3.23 2.72
CA ALA A 82 -3.37 -3.44 4.14
C ALA A 82 -3.05 -4.88 4.57
N GLY A 83 -3.52 -5.88 3.83
CA GLY A 83 -3.30 -7.29 4.17
C GLY A 83 -1.82 -7.69 4.17
N LEU A 84 -1.08 -7.31 3.12
CA LEU A 84 0.34 -7.61 3.00
C LEU A 84 1.17 -6.88 4.06
N SER A 85 0.85 -5.62 4.32
CA SER A 85 1.58 -4.81 5.31
C SER A 85 1.28 -5.25 6.75
N LEU A 86 0.05 -5.69 7.03
CA LEU A 86 -0.30 -6.29 8.32
C LEU A 86 0.45 -7.62 8.51
N TRP A 87 0.51 -8.46 7.47
CA TRP A 87 1.29 -9.69 7.53
C TRP A 87 2.77 -9.38 7.79
N GLU A 88 3.38 -8.44 7.06
CA GLU A 88 4.76 -8.01 7.32
C GLU A 88 4.95 -7.50 8.75
N ALA A 89 4.00 -6.72 9.27
CA ALA A 89 4.06 -6.18 10.63
C ALA A 89 3.99 -7.27 11.72
N LEU A 90 3.27 -8.37 11.46
CA LEU A 90 3.06 -9.47 12.41
C LEU A 90 4.17 -10.52 12.40
N GLN A 91 4.99 -10.61 11.34
CA GLN A 91 6.16 -11.48 11.33
C GLN A 91 7.20 -10.97 12.33
N ARG A 92 7.26 -11.58 13.53
CA ARG A 92 8.30 -11.30 14.54
C ARG A 92 9.69 -11.66 14.00
N PRO A 93 10.77 -10.94 14.38
CA PRO A 93 12.10 -11.48 14.27
C PRO A 93 12.12 -12.75 15.12
N HIS A 94 12.40 -13.89 14.49
CA HIS A 94 12.87 -15.04 15.25
C HIS A 94 14.25 -14.61 15.78
N THR A 95 14.31 -14.18 17.03
CA THR A 95 15.60 -14.16 17.74
C THR A 95 15.88 -15.63 18.04
N PRO A 96 16.80 -16.31 17.33
CA PRO A 96 17.24 -17.62 17.80
C PRO A 96 17.81 -17.41 19.20
N ALA A 97 17.39 -18.23 20.16
CA ALA A 97 17.91 -18.17 21.52
C ALA A 97 19.44 -18.25 21.48
N PRO A 98 20.17 -17.46 22.29
CA PRO A 98 21.62 -17.55 22.34
C PRO A 98 22.00 -18.99 22.72
N GLN A 99 22.73 -19.66 21.83
CA GLN A 99 23.36 -20.96 22.11
C GLN A 99 24.57 -20.67 23.01
N HIS A 100 24.35 -20.76 24.33
CA HIS A 100 25.41 -20.79 25.33
C HIS A 100 25.93 -22.21 25.51
#